data_AF-A0A7J9DH66-F1
#
_entry.id   AF-A0A7J9DH66-F1
#
_cell.length_a   1.000
_cell.length_b   1.000
_cell.length_c   1.000
_cell.angle_alpha   90.00
_cell.angle_beta   90.00
_cell.angle_gamma   90.00
#
_symmetry.space_group_name_H-M   'P 1'
#
loop_
_entity.id
_entity.type
_entity.pdbx_description
1 polymer ?
#
loop_
_entity_poly.entity_id
_entity_poly.type
_entity_poly.pdbx_seq_one_letter_code
_entity_poly.pdbx_strand_id
1 'polypeptide(L)'
;MGAEKKWLFTLFSTTIFSILLLLLYSISVFSSPRLFPSLVQHGLHSPPAFAYYLFGGKGDKDRIFRLLLAVYHPRNRYLLQLGADASDEERYRLVLALKSVPAIRSFENVDVIGKPDRFSSMGSTHIAATLHAAAMLMKLDRGWDWFIALSALDYPLVTQDGKQFQFVYL
;
A
#
# COMPACT_ATOMS: atom_id res chain seq x y z
N MET A 1 -53.81 -1.56 -35.33
CA MET A 1 -52.39 -1.14 -35.39
C MET A 1 -51.79 -0.70 -34.02
N GLY A 2 -52.33 -1.13 -32.88
CA GLY A 2 -51.82 -0.72 -31.55
C GLY A 2 -51.00 -1.76 -30.80
N ALA A 3 -51.15 -3.06 -31.12
CA ALA A 3 -50.49 -4.14 -30.40
C ALA A 3 -49.00 -4.26 -30.76
N GLU A 4 -48.64 -4.15 -32.03
CA GLU A 4 -47.25 -4.34 -32.49
C GLU A 4 -46.28 -3.27 -31.96
N LYS A 5 -46.74 -2.02 -31.82
CA LYS A 5 -45.93 -0.93 -31.23
C LYS A 5 -45.59 -1.19 -29.76
N LYS A 6 -46.46 -1.89 -29.02
CA LYS A 6 -46.21 -2.24 -27.61
C LYS A 6 -45.10 -3.28 -27.48
N TRP A 7 -45.08 -4.27 -28.36
CA TRP A 7 -44.04 -5.31 -28.40
C TRP A 7 -42.65 -4.77 -28.75
N LEU A 8 -42.59 -3.82 -29.68
CA LEU A 8 -41.34 -3.16 -30.03
C LEU A 8 -40.77 -2.33 -28.86
N PHE A 9 -41.63 -1.63 -28.11
CA PHE A 9 -41.22 -0.87 -26.92
C PHE A 9 -40.72 -1.77 -25.78
N THR A 10 -41.36 -2.92 -25.54
CA THR A 10 -40.88 -3.87 -24.52
C THR A 10 -39.53 -4.46 -24.89
N LEU A 11 -39.32 -4.85 -26.15
CA LEU A 11 -38.02 -5.38 -26.59
C LEU A 11 -36.90 -4.34 -26.42
N PHE A 12 -37.12 -3.10 -26.85
CA PHE A 12 -36.13 -2.03 -26.71
C PHE A 12 -35.83 -1.68 -25.25
N SER A 13 -36.85 -1.69 -24.38
CA SER A 13 -36.67 -1.46 -22.94
C SER A 13 -35.83 -2.56 -22.29
N THR A 14 -36.08 -3.83 -22.64
CA THR A 14 -35.32 -4.97 -22.08
C THR A 14 -33.86 -4.99 -22.51
N THR A 15 -33.54 -4.61 -23.75
CA THR A 15 -32.15 -4.57 -24.23
C THR A 15 -31.37 -3.44 -23.56
N ILE A 16 -31.97 -2.25 -23.43
CA ILE A 16 -31.36 -1.14 -22.69
C ILE A 16 -31.12 -1.52 -21.22
N PHE A 17 -32.10 -2.15 -20.58
CA PHE A 17 -31.96 -2.58 -19.19
C PHE A 17 -30.85 -3.64 -19.04
N SER A 18 -30.74 -4.60 -19.96
CA SER A 18 -29.68 -5.60 -19.99
C SER A 18 -28.29 -4.99 -20.20
N ILE A 19 -28.16 -4.05 -21.13
CA ILE A 19 -26.90 -3.33 -21.39
C ILE A 19 -26.50 -2.49 -20.16
N LEU A 20 -27.46 -1.80 -19.53
CA LEU A 20 -27.22 -1.06 -18.30
C LEU A 20 -26.76 -2.00 -17.18
N LEU A 21 -27.39 -3.16 -17.01
CA LEU A 21 -27.00 -4.17 -16.03
C LEU A 21 -25.57 -4.68 -16.28
N LEU A 22 -25.21 -4.95 -17.53
CA LEU A 22 -23.86 -5.38 -17.93
C LEU A 22 -22.80 -4.29 -17.68
N LEU A 23 -23.14 -3.02 -17.93
CA LEU A 23 -22.26 -1.90 -17.67
C LEU A 23 -22.02 -1.73 -16.16
N LEU A 24 -23.10 -1.77 -15.37
CA LEU A 24 -23.03 -1.71 -13.90
C LEU A 24 -22.24 -2.89 -13.33
N TYR A 25 -22.44 -4.10 -13.87
CA TYR A 25 -21.67 -5.29 -13.48
C TYR A 25 -20.18 -5.12 -13.79
N SER A 26 -19.85 -4.60 -14.98
CA SER A 26 -18.46 -4.34 -15.35
C SER A 26 -17.80 -3.34 -14.40
N ILE A 27 -18.46 -2.23 -14.09
CA ILE A 27 -17.98 -1.23 -13.11
C ILE A 27 -17.77 -1.88 -11.73
N SER A 28 -18.67 -2.80 -11.32
CA SER A 28 -18.55 -3.53 -10.06
C SER A 28 -17.37 -4.49 -10.01
N VAL A 29 -17.04 -5.17 -11.12
CA VAL A 29 -15.89 -6.09 -11.23
C VAL A 29 -14.56 -5.33 -11.21
N PHE A 30 -14.51 -4.11 -11.75
CA PHE A 30 -13.33 -3.24 -11.64
C PHE A 30 -13.19 -2.54 -10.29
N SER A 31 -14.31 -2.33 -9.59
CA SER A 31 -14.35 -1.66 -8.28
C SER A 31 -14.24 -2.64 -7.11
N SER A 32 -14.59 -3.92 -7.32
CA SER A 32 -14.39 -4.97 -6.34
C SER A 32 -12.88 -5.22 -6.23
N PRO A 33 -12.26 -5.03 -5.06
CA PRO A 33 -10.93 -5.54 -4.85
C PRO A 33 -11.05 -7.06 -5.07
N ARG A 34 -10.44 -7.58 -6.14
CA ARG A 34 -10.18 -9.01 -6.21
C ARG A 34 -9.44 -9.33 -4.91
N LEU A 35 -10.09 -10.10 -4.04
CA LEU A 35 -9.41 -10.80 -2.97
C LEU A 35 -8.37 -11.65 -3.68
N PHE A 36 -7.12 -11.16 -3.76
CA PHE A 36 -6.01 -12.07 -3.80
C PHE A 36 -6.21 -12.90 -2.53
N PRO A 37 -6.59 -14.19 -2.62
CA PRO A 37 -6.69 -14.99 -1.42
C PRO A 37 -5.27 -15.00 -0.88
N SER A 38 -5.07 -14.33 0.26
CA SER A 38 -4.16 -14.56 1.39
C SER A 38 -3.09 -15.66 1.32
N LEU A 39 -2.47 -15.91 0.16
CA LEU A 39 -1.34 -16.82 -0.02
C LEU A 39 -0.01 -16.10 0.25
N VAL A 40 -0.07 -14.93 0.89
CA VAL A 40 1.07 -14.39 1.62
C VAL A 40 1.29 -15.32 2.80
N GLN A 41 2.12 -16.34 2.58
CA GLN A 41 2.56 -17.25 3.62
C GLN A 41 3.68 -16.58 4.42
N HIS A 42 3.60 -16.72 5.74
CA HIS A 42 4.63 -16.38 6.70
C HIS A 42 5.02 -17.65 7.47
N GLY A 43 6.25 -17.71 7.96
CA GLY A 43 6.74 -18.84 8.76
C GLY A 43 7.95 -19.55 8.14
N LEU A 44 8.40 -20.60 8.82
CA LEU A 44 9.71 -21.23 8.63
C LEU A 44 10.05 -21.68 7.20
N HIS A 45 9.04 -22.01 6.39
CA HIS A 45 9.21 -22.51 5.03
C HIS A 45 9.01 -21.44 3.95
N SER A 46 8.80 -20.19 4.34
CA SER A 46 8.65 -19.06 3.43
C SER A 46 9.84 -18.10 3.58
N PRO A 47 10.25 -17.39 2.51
CA PRO A 47 11.32 -16.39 2.62
C PRO A 47 10.99 -15.33 3.70
N PRO A 48 11.98 -14.71 4.37
CA PRO A 48 11.71 -13.74 5.41
C PRO A 48 10.82 -12.59 4.94
N ALA A 49 9.88 -12.16 5.79
CA ALA A 49 9.07 -10.97 5.57
C ALA A 49 9.67 -9.77 6.30
N PHE A 50 9.58 -8.60 5.68
CA PHE A 50 10.17 -7.37 6.21
C PHE A 50 9.10 -6.39 6.70
N ALA A 51 9.40 -5.71 7.80
CA ALA A 51 8.70 -4.51 8.24
C ALA A 51 9.59 -3.30 7.94
N TYR A 52 9.18 -2.52 6.94
CA TYR A 52 9.89 -1.30 6.54
C TYR A 52 9.32 -0.09 7.25
N TYR A 53 10.19 0.68 7.90
CA TYR A 53 9.90 2.03 8.35
C TYR A 53 10.54 3.02 7.38
N LEU A 54 9.72 3.71 6.58
CA LEU A 54 10.16 4.69 5.59
C LEU A 54 9.90 6.10 6.12
N PHE A 55 10.96 6.89 6.30
CA PHE A 55 10.83 8.21 6.91
C PHE A 55 11.49 9.31 6.09
N GLY A 56 10.93 10.53 6.16
CA GLY A 56 11.45 11.71 5.47
C GLY A 56 10.82 12.99 6.02
N GLY A 57 11.39 14.14 5.67
CA GLY A 57 10.93 15.44 6.15
C GLY A 57 9.98 16.14 5.18
N LYS A 58 9.91 17.46 5.31
CA LYS A 58 9.19 18.34 4.38
C LYS A 58 9.70 18.19 2.96
N GLY A 59 8.79 17.99 2.00
CA GLY A 59 9.10 17.87 0.57
C GLY A 59 9.59 16.47 0.15
N ASP A 60 9.65 15.51 1.07
CA ASP A 60 10.11 14.16 0.77
C ASP A 60 8.98 13.22 0.34
N LYS A 61 7.73 13.69 0.20
CA LYS A 61 6.59 12.86 -0.25
C LYS A 61 6.92 12.00 -1.47
N ASP A 62 7.42 12.62 -2.54
CA ASP A 62 7.69 11.92 -3.79
C ASP A 62 8.88 10.97 -3.67
N ARG A 63 9.84 11.28 -2.81
CA ARG A 63 10.99 10.41 -2.53
C ARG A 63 10.57 9.18 -1.75
N ILE A 64 9.78 9.34 -0.68
CA ILE A 64 9.21 8.22 0.07
C ILE A 64 8.34 7.36 -0.83
N PHE A 65 7.48 7.98 -1.64
CA PHE A 65 6.61 7.24 -2.56
C PHE A 65 7.43 6.44 -3.59
N ARG A 66 8.45 7.05 -4.19
CA ARG A 66 9.39 6.35 -5.09
C ARG A 66 10.12 5.21 -4.40
N LEU A 67 10.59 5.44 -3.17
CA LEU A 67 11.31 4.43 -2.37
C LEU A 67 10.39 3.26 -2.05
N LEU A 68 9.18 3.52 -1.58
CA LEU A 68 8.17 2.49 -1.32
C LEU A 68 7.98 1.61 -2.54
N LEU A 69 7.76 2.21 -3.72
CA LEU A 69 7.57 1.45 -4.96
C LEU A 69 8.78 0.59 -5.32
N ALA A 70 10.00 1.03 -5.00
CA ALA A 70 11.22 0.28 -5.26
C ALA A 70 11.40 -0.92 -4.33
N VAL A 71 10.91 -0.85 -3.09
CA VAL A 71 11.00 -1.93 -2.10
C VAL A 71 9.67 -2.67 -1.88
N TYR A 72 8.64 -2.38 -2.67
CA TYR A 72 7.29 -2.90 -2.43
C TYR A 72 7.21 -4.39 -2.75
N HIS A 73 6.69 -5.16 -1.79
CA HIS A 73 6.37 -6.55 -1.93
C HIS A 73 5.12 -6.89 -1.09
N PRO A 74 4.16 -7.67 -1.61
CA PRO A 74 2.91 -7.99 -0.89
C PRO A 74 3.07 -8.67 0.47
N ARG A 75 4.21 -9.33 0.70
CA ARG A 75 4.50 -10.06 1.94
C ARG A 75 5.02 -9.20 3.09
N ASN A 76 5.46 -7.99 2.77
CA ASN A 76 6.08 -7.07 3.73
C ASN A 76 5.03 -6.10 4.30
N ARG A 77 5.34 -5.49 5.44
CA ARG A 77 4.57 -4.40 6.05
C ARG A 77 5.34 -3.09 5.94
N TYR A 78 4.64 -2.00 5.68
CA TYR A 78 5.26 -0.68 5.49
C TYR A 78 4.61 0.34 6.42
N LEU A 79 5.44 1.08 7.14
CA LEU A 79 5.04 2.23 7.93
C LEU A 79 5.76 3.47 7.42
N LEU A 80 5.00 4.44 6.93
CA LEU A 80 5.51 5.66 6.32
C LEU A 80 5.34 6.83 7.29
N GLN A 81 6.39 7.63 7.44
CA GLN A 81 6.37 8.84 8.25
C GLN A 81 6.94 10.02 7.48
N LEU A 82 6.10 11.03 7.25
CA LEU A 82 6.58 12.37 6.93
C LEU A 82 6.71 13.14 8.24
N GLY A 83 7.82 13.84 8.42
CA GLY A 83 8.13 14.61 9.62
C GLY A 83 7.04 15.63 9.99
N ALA A 84 7.10 16.09 11.24
CA ALA A 84 6.18 17.13 11.73
C ALA A 84 6.34 18.48 11.01
N ASP A 85 7.44 18.66 10.26
CA ASP A 85 7.73 19.79 9.39
C ASP A 85 7.04 19.71 8.01
N ALA A 86 6.56 18.53 7.61
CA ALA A 86 5.71 18.37 6.42
C ALA A 86 4.30 18.91 6.67
N SER A 87 3.63 19.38 5.62
CA SER A 87 2.25 19.89 5.75
C SER A 87 1.21 18.77 5.76
N ASP A 88 0.04 19.02 6.35
CA ASP A 88 -1.08 18.06 6.32
C ASP A 88 -1.50 17.73 4.88
N GLU A 89 -1.45 18.73 3.98
CA GLU A 89 -1.70 18.58 2.55
C GLU A 89 -0.69 17.63 1.89
N GLU A 90 0.59 17.72 2.25
CA GLU A 90 1.62 16.82 1.73
C GLU A 90 1.36 15.37 2.16
N ARG A 91 1.00 15.14 3.44
CA ARG A 91 0.62 13.81 3.94
C ARG A 91 -0.64 13.30 3.27
N TYR A 92 -1.65 14.16 3.08
CA TYR A 92 -2.88 13.79 2.39
C TYR A 92 -2.60 13.35 0.95
N ARG A 93 -1.76 14.09 0.21
CA ARG A 93 -1.33 13.72 -1.14
C ARG A 93 -0.55 12.41 -1.17
N LEU A 94 0.26 12.12 -0.15
CA LEU A 94 0.92 10.82 -0.03
C LEU A 94 -0.12 9.70 0.04
N VAL A 95 -1.11 9.81 0.93
CA VAL A 95 -2.18 8.82 1.07
C VAL A 95 -2.97 8.65 -0.24
N LEU A 96 -3.26 9.74 -0.96
CA LEU A 96 -3.90 9.66 -2.27
C LEU A 96 -3.05 8.91 -3.30
N ALA A 97 -1.73 9.15 -3.33
CA ALA A 97 -0.80 8.45 -4.21
C ALA A 97 -0.70 6.95 -3.86
N LEU A 98 -0.73 6.59 -2.58
CA LEU A 98 -0.75 5.18 -2.17
C LEU A 98 -2.02 4.46 -2.66
N LYS A 99 -3.17 5.11 -2.53
CA LYS A 99 -4.47 4.56 -2.97
C LYS A 99 -4.61 4.42 -4.48
N SER A 100 -3.82 5.16 -5.27
CA SER A 100 -3.84 5.04 -6.73
C SER A 100 -3.10 3.80 -7.24
N VAL A 101 -2.26 3.16 -6.40
CA VAL A 101 -1.53 1.94 -6.76
C VAL A 101 -2.41 0.72 -6.43
N PRO A 102 -2.85 -0.07 -7.44
CA PRO A 102 -3.77 -1.17 -7.22
C PRO A 102 -3.25 -2.23 -6.24
N ALA A 103 -1.95 -2.55 -6.30
CA ALA A 103 -1.35 -3.53 -5.41
C ALA A 103 -1.41 -3.08 -3.93
N ILE A 104 -0.99 -1.85 -3.63
CA ILE A 104 -1.04 -1.29 -2.27
C ILE A 104 -2.47 -1.28 -1.75
N ARG A 105 -3.42 -0.86 -2.59
CA ARG A 105 -4.85 -0.86 -2.25
C ARG A 105 -5.42 -2.27 -2.01
N SER A 106 -4.93 -3.27 -2.71
CA SER A 106 -5.42 -4.65 -2.59
C SER A 106 -4.83 -5.41 -1.39
N PHE A 107 -3.57 -5.15 -1.04
CA PHE A 107 -2.90 -5.85 0.06
C PHE A 107 -2.98 -5.11 1.40
N GLU A 108 -3.34 -3.83 1.41
CA GLU A 108 -3.55 -3.02 2.62
C GLU A 108 -2.40 -3.13 3.63
N ASN A 109 -1.17 -3.23 3.10
CA ASN A 109 0.06 -3.49 3.85
C ASN A 109 0.92 -2.23 4.06
N VAL A 110 0.36 -1.05 3.81
CA VAL A 110 1.04 0.25 3.91
C VAL A 110 0.23 1.19 4.79
N ASP A 111 0.85 1.64 5.89
CA ASP A 111 0.28 2.60 6.83
C ASP A 111 1.06 3.91 6.81
N VAL A 112 0.37 5.04 7.04
CA VAL A 112 1.01 6.37 7.17
C VAL A 112 0.74 6.91 8.57
N ILE A 113 1.79 7.34 9.27
CA ILE A 113 1.66 7.94 10.59
C ILE A 113 0.95 9.29 10.49
N GLY A 114 -0.25 9.39 11.07
CA GLY A 114 -1.05 10.61 11.02
C GLY A 114 -0.57 11.73 11.95
N LYS A 115 0.02 11.38 13.10
CA LYS A 115 0.63 12.33 14.06
C LYS A 115 2.12 12.03 14.17
N PRO A 116 2.95 12.56 13.27
CA PRO A 116 4.37 12.24 13.26
C PRO A 116 5.09 12.90 14.44
N ASP A 117 5.98 12.16 15.05
CA ASP A 117 6.94 12.72 15.99
C ASP A 117 7.83 13.75 15.28
N ARG A 118 8.20 14.82 15.97
CA ARG A 118 9.28 15.71 15.51
C ARG A 118 10.58 14.92 15.57
N PHE A 119 11.13 14.48 14.46
CA PHE A 119 12.46 13.87 14.45
C PHE A 119 13.47 14.82 13.79
N SER A 120 14.64 14.95 14.40
CA SER A 120 15.84 15.57 13.81
C SER A 120 16.75 14.44 13.34
N SER A 121 17.37 14.56 12.16
CA SER A 121 18.29 13.53 11.64
C SER A 121 19.53 13.35 12.54
N MET A 122 19.80 14.30 13.42
CA MET A 122 20.88 14.28 14.41
C MET A 122 20.26 14.44 15.80
N GLY A 123 20.18 13.33 16.57
CA GLY A 123 19.74 13.36 17.98
C GLY A 123 19.08 12.07 18.49
N SER A 124 18.87 11.99 19.80
CA SER A 124 18.14 10.89 20.48
C SER A 124 16.72 10.69 19.95
N THR A 125 16.14 11.74 19.37
CA THR A 125 14.81 11.73 18.79
C THR A 125 14.69 10.80 17.58
N HIS A 126 15.75 10.61 16.80
CA HIS A 126 15.72 9.66 15.67
C HIS A 126 15.62 8.21 16.16
N ILE A 127 16.36 7.87 17.21
CA ILE A 127 16.30 6.54 17.85
C ILE A 127 14.90 6.33 18.46
N ALA A 128 14.38 7.34 19.17
CA ALA A 128 13.04 7.27 19.75
C ALA A 128 11.96 7.05 18.68
N ALA A 129 12.01 7.78 17.57
CA ALA A 129 11.08 7.61 16.45
C ALA A 129 11.19 6.21 15.81
N THR A 130 12.42 5.71 15.62
CA THR A 130 12.66 4.37 15.05
C THR A 130 12.11 3.27 15.96
N LEU A 131 12.35 3.36 17.28
CA LEU A 131 11.80 2.41 18.26
C LEU A 131 10.28 2.50 18.36
N HIS A 132 9.73 3.71 18.28
CA HIS A 132 8.28 3.92 18.26
C HIS A 132 7.64 3.29 17.01
N ALA A 133 8.25 3.47 15.84
CA ALA A 133 7.83 2.84 14.60
C ALA A 133 7.87 1.31 14.68
N ALA A 134 8.96 0.73 15.21
CA ALA A 134 9.05 -0.71 15.44
C ALA A 134 7.94 -1.21 16.38
N ALA A 135 7.70 -0.52 17.50
CA ALA A 135 6.63 -0.86 18.44
C ALA A 135 5.23 -0.76 17.81
N MET A 136 5.00 0.20 16.91
CA MET A 136 3.76 0.29 16.14
C MET A 136 3.62 -0.89 15.17
N LEU A 137 4.67 -1.20 14.40
CA LEU A 137 4.67 -2.32 13.46
C LEU A 137 4.39 -3.65 14.17
N MET A 138 4.96 -3.89 15.35
CA MET A 138 4.66 -5.07 16.19
C MET A 138 3.18 -5.17 16.64
N LYS A 139 2.50 -4.03 16.77
CA LYS A 139 1.06 -3.99 17.11
C LYS A 139 0.18 -4.21 15.88
N LEU A 140 0.62 -3.75 14.71
CA LEU A 140 -0.11 -3.87 13.45
C LEU A 140 -0.01 -5.28 12.86
N ASP A 141 1.18 -5.88 12.90
CA ASP A 141 1.46 -7.20 12.34
C ASP A 141 2.62 -7.86 13.09
N ARG A 142 2.53 -9.17 13.33
CA ARG A 142 3.58 -9.99 13.96
C ARG A 142 4.19 -11.01 13.01
N GLY A 143 3.77 -11.04 11.74
CA GLY A 143 4.21 -12.02 10.75
C GLY A 143 5.54 -11.69 10.08
N TRP A 144 6.15 -10.53 10.36
CA TRP A 144 7.43 -10.13 9.80
C TRP A 144 8.62 -10.61 10.67
N ASP A 145 9.75 -10.87 10.02
CA ASP A 145 10.96 -11.42 10.64
C ASP A 145 12.03 -10.34 10.88
N TRP A 146 12.10 -9.34 10.00
CA TRP A 146 13.13 -8.30 10.02
C TRP A 146 12.54 -6.90 9.99
N PHE A 147 13.09 -6.01 10.80
CA PHE A 147 12.78 -4.58 10.79
C PHE A 147 13.88 -3.81 10.04
N ILE A 148 13.49 -2.97 9.08
CA ILE A 148 14.42 -2.13 8.30
C ILE A 148 13.91 -0.69 8.29
N ALA A 149 14.74 0.23 8.80
CA ALA A 149 14.47 1.67 8.72
C ALA A 149 15.22 2.28 7.54
N LEU A 150 14.51 3.01 6.67
CA LEU A 150 15.07 3.71 5.51
C LEU A 150 14.61 5.16 5.47
N SER A 151 15.57 6.05 5.21
CA SER A 151 15.34 7.45 4.92
C SER A 151 14.84 7.64 3.49
N ALA A 152 14.14 8.74 3.23
CA ALA A 152 13.76 9.19 1.89
C ALA A 152 14.95 9.42 0.94
N LEU A 153 16.17 9.51 1.48
CA LEU A 153 17.42 9.62 0.71
C LEU A 153 17.99 8.25 0.30
N ASP A 154 17.56 7.16 0.92
CA ASP A 154 18.03 5.83 0.62
C ASP A 154 17.41 5.28 -0.66
N TYR A 155 18.10 4.31 -1.29
CA TYR A 155 17.57 3.60 -2.44
C TYR A 155 18.15 2.18 -2.54
N PRO A 156 17.32 1.15 -2.80
CA PRO A 156 17.83 -0.21 -2.94
C PRO A 156 18.71 -0.32 -4.19
N LEU A 157 19.90 -0.90 -4.02
CA LEU A 157 20.80 -1.24 -5.13
C LEU A 157 20.53 -2.64 -5.70
N VAL A 158 19.79 -3.46 -4.95
CA VAL A 158 19.46 -4.85 -5.31
C VAL A 158 17.98 -5.09 -5.07
N THR A 159 17.37 -5.90 -5.92
CA THR A 159 15.97 -6.30 -5.79
C THR A 159 15.81 -7.35 -4.69
N GLN A 160 14.71 -7.27 -3.94
CA GLN A 160 14.40 -8.23 -2.86
C GLN A 160 14.30 -9.68 -3.37
N ASP A 161 13.76 -9.88 -4.58
CA ASP A 161 13.58 -11.20 -5.20
C ASP A 161 14.82 -11.68 -5.98
N GLY A 162 15.93 -10.94 -5.90
CA GLY A 162 17.19 -11.36 -6.50
C GLY A 162 17.72 -12.61 -5.81
N LYS A 163 18.11 -13.63 -6.59
CA LYS A 163 18.62 -14.95 -6.14
C LYS A 163 19.88 -14.91 -5.23
N GLN A 164 20.32 -13.73 -4.80
CA GLN A 164 21.60 -13.49 -4.12
C GLN A 164 21.48 -13.21 -2.62
N PHE A 165 20.31 -12.87 -2.09
CA PHE A 165 20.13 -12.64 -0.65
C PHE A 165 19.53 -13.86 0.06
N GLN A 166 20.38 -14.86 0.32
CA GLN A 166 20.14 -15.75 1.45
C GLN A 166 20.57 -15.01 2.71
N PHE A 167 19.60 -14.47 3.47
CA PHE A 167 19.83 -14.25 4.90
C PHE A 167 19.97 -15.64 5.52
N VAL A 168 21.22 -16.13 5.58
CA VAL A 168 21.56 -17.38 6.24
C VAL A 168 21.38 -17.12 7.73
N TYR A 169 20.43 -17.81 8.35
CA TYR A 169 20.34 -17.92 9.80
C TYR A 169 21.68 -18.50 10.30
N LEU A 170 22.40 -17.74 11.14
CA LEU A 170 23.48 -18.29 11.98
C LEU A 170 22.88 -18.92 13.24
#